data_AF-A0A3E0RGW1-F1
#
_entry.id   AF-A0A3E0RGW1-F1
#
_cell.length_a   1.000
_cell.length_b   1.000
_cell.length_c   1.000
_cell.angle_alpha   90.00
_cell.angle_beta   90.00
_cell.angle_gamma   90.00
#
_symmetry.space_group_name_H-M   'P 1'
#
loop_
_entity.id
_entity.type
_entity.pdbx_description
1 polymer ?
#
loop_
_entity_poly.entity_id
_entity_poly.type
_entity_poly.pdbx_seq_one_letter_code
_entity_poly.pdbx_strand_id
1 'polypeptide(L)'
;MLLTESGKKLKSAGKTLLRIVSWPVRWIVSLFFNEWEVTIWIDPQKKTEYHFKWLEKCEAKHLKGKLISGEPFELKTQEAFNFQIKKVK
;
A
#
# COMPACT_ATOMS: atom_id res chain seq x y z
N MET A 1 18.25 35.41 -39.73
CA MET A 1 17.45 34.48 -38.92
C MET A 1 18.38 33.53 -38.19
N LEU A 2 18.77 33.85 -36.95
CA LEU A 2 19.66 33.02 -36.12
C LEU A 2 18.77 32.24 -35.13
N LEU A 3 18.24 31.12 -35.59
CA LEU A 3 17.54 30.18 -34.74
C LEU A 3 18.44 28.96 -34.48
N THR A 4 18.83 28.84 -33.21
CA THR A 4 18.82 27.58 -32.45
C THR A 4 19.87 26.52 -32.78
N GLU A 5 21.11 26.72 -32.34
CA GLU A 5 21.98 25.59 -31.95
C GLU A 5 21.87 25.23 -30.45
N SER A 6 21.48 26.18 -29.58
CA SER A 6 21.33 25.93 -28.14
C SER A 6 20.15 25.03 -27.75
N GLY A 7 19.20 24.78 -28.65
CA GLY A 7 17.99 24.00 -28.34
C GLY A 7 18.17 22.47 -28.33
N LYS A 8 19.19 21.93 -29.02
CA LYS A 8 19.39 20.47 -29.15
C LYS A 8 20.12 19.85 -27.96
N LYS A 9 21.08 20.55 -27.34
CA LYS A 9 21.82 20.04 -26.17
C LYS A 9 20.96 19.96 -24.90
N LEU A 10 20.03 20.91 -24.70
CA LEU A 10 19.17 20.93 -23.50
C LEU A 10 18.19 19.73 -23.46
N LYS A 11 17.65 19.31 -24.61
CA LYS A 11 16.71 18.18 -24.70
C LYS A 11 17.38 16.82 -24.42
N SER A 12 18.66 16.68 -24.75
CA SER A 12 19.43 15.46 -24.48
C SER A 12 19.72 15.29 -22.98
N ALA A 13 20.18 16.36 -22.32
CA ALA A 13 20.45 16.34 -20.88
C ALA A 13 19.20 16.05 -20.03
N GLY A 14 18.04 16.60 -20.41
CA GLY A 14 16.76 16.34 -19.74
C GLY A 14 16.33 14.86 -19.80
N LYS A 15 16.55 14.19 -20.94
CA LYS A 15 16.25 12.75 -21.10
C LYS A 15 17.15 11.86 -20.23
N THR A 16 18.41 12.22 -20.08
CA THR A 16 19.37 11.45 -19.25
C THR A 16 19.09 11.62 -17.76
N LEU A 17 18.77 12.84 -17.32
CA LEU A 17 18.39 13.10 -15.92
C LEU A 17 17.09 12.37 -15.53
N LEU A 18 16.06 12.41 -16.37
CA LEU A 18 14.80 11.67 -16.15
C LEU A 18 15.01 10.16 -16.00
N ARG A 19 15.97 9.58 -16.73
CA ARG A 19 16.31 8.16 -16.62
C ARG A 19 16.97 7.81 -15.29
N ILE A 20 17.85 8.68 -14.79
CA ILE A 20 18.59 8.46 -13.53
C ILE A 20 17.65 8.51 -12.32
N VAL A 21 16.68 9.43 -12.29
CA VAL A 21 15.71 9.49 -11.18
C VAL A 21 14.64 8.40 -11.24
N SER A 22 14.45 7.73 -12.38
CA SER A 22 13.44 6.68 -12.54
C SER A 22 13.84 5.31 -11.96
N TRP A 23 15.15 5.06 -11.77
CA TRP A 23 15.65 3.76 -11.33
C TRP A 23 15.53 3.52 -9.81
N PRO A 24 15.87 4.47 -8.92
CA PRO A 24 15.82 4.20 -7.47
C PRO A 24 14.40 4.25 -6.89
N VAL A 25 13.45 4.92 -7.55
CA VAL A 25 12.06 5.03 -7.06
C VAL A 25 11.35 3.67 -7.06
N ARG A 26 11.65 2.77 -8.01
CA ARG A 26 11.04 1.43 -8.07
C ARG A 26 11.36 0.56 -6.86
N TRP A 27 12.50 0.78 -6.18
CA TRP A 27 12.92 -0.02 -5.03
C TRP A 27 12.31 0.46 -3.71
N ILE A 28 12.04 1.76 -3.57
CA ILE A 28 11.39 2.32 -2.38
C ILE A 28 9.95 1.83 -2.26
N VAL A 29 9.23 1.66 -3.37
CA VAL A 29 7.85 1.13 -3.30
C VAL A 29 7.85 -0.29 -2.73
N SER A 30 8.85 -1.10 -3.06
CA SER A 30 8.97 -2.52 -2.65
C SER A 30 9.06 -2.72 -1.14
N LEU A 31 9.60 -1.74 -0.40
CA LEU A 31 9.84 -1.82 1.04
C LEU A 31 8.62 -1.46 1.90
N PHE A 32 7.58 -0.86 1.32
CA PHE A 32 6.37 -0.47 2.06
C PHE A 32 5.21 -1.48 1.96
N PHE A 33 5.43 -2.65 1.36
CA PHE A 33 4.43 -3.73 1.27
C PHE A 33 4.51 -4.66 2.49
N ASN A 34 4.46 -4.10 3.71
CA ASN A 34 4.09 -4.89 4.88
C ASN A 34 2.58 -5.15 4.78
N GLU A 35 2.20 -6.20 4.06
CA GLU A 35 0.81 -6.59 3.86
C GLU A 35 0.39 -7.54 4.98
N TRP A 36 -0.74 -7.21 5.61
CA TRP A 36 -1.35 -7.98 6.68
C TRP A 36 -2.68 -8.52 6.20
N GLU A 37 -2.87 -9.82 6.34
CA GLU A 37 -4.10 -10.50 6.03
C GLU A 37 -4.79 -10.83 7.35
N VAL A 38 -5.99 -10.30 7.55
CA VAL A 38 -6.81 -10.58 8.73
C VAL A 38 -8.05 -11.32 8.30
N THR A 39 -8.16 -12.56 8.76
CA THR A 39 -9.37 -13.35 8.65
C THR A 39 -10.18 -13.20 9.93
N ILE A 40 -11.44 -12.80 9.81
CA ILE A 40 -12.37 -12.77 10.94
C ILE A 40 -13.46 -13.82 10.74
N TRP A 41 -13.90 -14.40 11.86
CA TRP A 41 -15.03 -15.32 11.94
C TRP A 41 -16.07 -14.72 12.88
N ILE A 42 -17.00 -13.96 12.31
CA ILE A 42 -18.16 -13.44 13.05
C ILE A 42 -19.21 -14.54 13.16
N ASP A 43 -19.49 -15.25 12.05
CA ASP A 43 -20.25 -16.49 12.05
C ASP A 43 -19.32 -17.67 11.77
N PRO A 44 -19.49 -18.84 12.42
CA PRO A 44 -18.68 -20.02 12.12
C PRO A 44 -18.79 -20.49 10.66
N GLN A 45 -19.86 -20.08 9.95
CA GLN A 45 -20.05 -20.38 8.52
C GLN A 45 -19.57 -19.27 7.59
N LYS A 46 -19.28 -18.05 8.08
CA LYS A 46 -18.82 -16.93 7.25
C LYS A 46 -17.43 -16.49 7.67
N LYS A 47 -16.46 -16.87 6.85
CA LYS A 47 -15.14 -16.27 6.84
C LYS A 47 -15.18 -14.95 6.09
N THR A 48 -14.69 -13.90 6.72
CA THR A 48 -14.46 -12.63 6.03
C THR A 48 -12.97 -12.30 6.09
N GLU A 49 -12.36 -12.09 4.94
CA GLU A 49 -10.94 -11.81 4.79
C GLU A 49 -10.73 -10.35 4.42
N TYR A 50 -9.78 -9.71 5.10
CA TYR A 50 -9.44 -8.32 4.91
C TYR A 50 -7.94 -8.17 4.72
N HIS A 51 -7.56 -7.40 3.69
CA HIS A 51 -6.16 -7.09 3.40
C HIS A 51 -5.83 -5.67 3.86
N PHE A 52 -4.98 -5.57 4.87
CA PHE A 52 -4.53 -4.34 5.46
C PHE A 52 -3.10 -4.01 5.03
N LYS A 53 -2.86 -2.73 4.75
CA LYS A 53 -1.53 -2.14 4.63
C LYS A 53 -0.89 -1.91 6.00
N TRP A 54 -1.69 -1.58 6.99
CA TRP A 54 -1.30 -1.59 8.39
C TRP A 54 -2.51 -1.78 9.28
N LEU A 55 -2.31 -2.47 10.41
CA LEU A 55 -3.29 -2.64 11.47
C LEU A 55 -2.98 -1.66 12.59
N GLU A 56 -3.95 -0.83 12.95
CA GLU A 56 -3.85 0.04 14.13
C GLU A 56 -4.34 -0.69 15.38
N LYS A 57 -5.42 -1.47 15.24
CA LYS A 57 -6.05 -2.15 16.36
C LYS A 57 -6.70 -3.46 15.90
N CYS A 58 -6.40 -4.55 16.58
CA CYS A 58 -7.00 -5.86 16.31
C CYS A 58 -7.35 -6.53 17.63
N GLU A 59 -8.60 -6.38 18.03
CA GLU A 59 -9.20 -6.97 19.22
C GLU A 59 -10.42 -7.79 18.80
N ALA A 60 -10.85 -8.71 19.67
CA ALA A 60 -11.99 -9.59 19.38
C ALA A 60 -13.31 -8.85 19.11
N LYS A 61 -13.41 -7.54 19.39
CA LYS A 61 -14.61 -6.71 19.13
C LYS A 61 -14.33 -5.49 18.27
N HIS A 62 -13.08 -5.26 17.91
CA HIS A 62 -12.65 -4.02 17.26
C HIS A 62 -11.49 -4.29 16.32
N LEU A 63 -11.72 -4.12 15.03
CA LEU A 63 -10.70 -4.15 13.99
C LEU A 63 -10.58 -2.75 13.39
N LYS A 64 -9.37 -2.19 13.38
CA LYS A 64 -9.09 -0.88 12.80
C LYS A 64 -7.76 -0.90 12.08
N GLY A 65 -7.73 -0.33 10.90
CA GLY A 65 -6.50 -0.20 10.13
C GLY A 65 -6.73 0.54 8.82
N LYS A 66 -5.74 0.44 7.93
CA LYS A 66 -5.85 0.95 6.57
C LYS A 66 -5.75 -0.20 5.59
N LEU A 67 -6.71 -0.30 4.69
CA LEU A 67 -6.73 -1.34 3.66
C LEU A 67 -5.60 -1.12 2.66
N ILE A 68 -5.27 -2.18 1.91
CA ILE A 68 -4.32 -2.09 0.79
C ILE A 68 -4.76 -1.08 -0.28
N SER A 69 -6.07 -0.83 -0.43
CA SER A 69 -6.63 0.23 -1.29
C SER A 69 -6.25 1.64 -0.83
N GLY A 70 -5.79 1.79 0.42
CA GLY A 70 -5.51 3.08 1.04
C GLY A 70 -6.70 3.70 1.78
N GLU A 71 -7.84 3.02 1.84
CA GLU A 71 -9.01 3.48 2.59
C GLU A 71 -8.89 3.10 4.08
N PRO A 72 -9.27 4.00 5.01
CA PRO A 72 -9.38 3.65 6.42
C PRO A 72 -10.55 2.68 6.60
N PHE A 73 -10.32 1.63 7.39
CA PHE A 73 -11.33 0.64 7.72
C PHE A 73 -11.44 0.48 9.22
N GLU A 74 -12.68 0.52 9.72
CA GLU A 74 -12.99 0.30 11.12
C GLU A 74 -14.24 -0.57 11.21
N LEU A 75 -14.11 -1.68 11.92
CA LEU A 75 -15.17 -2.61 12.23
C LEU A 75 -15.30 -2.73 13.75
N LYS A 76 -16.47 -2.39 14.27
CA LYS A 76 -16.84 -2.58 15.67
C LYS A 76 -18.02 -3.52 15.72
N THR A 77 -17.88 -4.60 16.47
CA THR A 77 -18.95 -5.57 16.70
C THR A 77 -19.32 -5.56 18.17
N GLN A 78 -20.60 -5.84 18.47
CA GLN A 78 -21.04 -6.01 19.86
C GLN A 78 -20.55 -7.37 20.41
N GLU A 79 -20.59 -8.40 19.55
CA GLU A 79 -20.14 -9.75 19.84
C GLU A 79 -18.65 -9.92 19.56
N ALA A 80 -18.01 -10.78 20.34
CA ALA A 80 -16.60 -11.11 20.14
C ALA A 80 -16.46 -12.09 18.97
N PHE A 81 -15.62 -11.75 17.99
CA PHE A 81 -15.24 -12.61 16.88
C PHE A 81 -13.84 -13.18 17.09
N ASN A 82 -13.63 -14.38 16.56
CA ASN A 82 -12.29 -14.93 16.43
C ASN A 82 -11.61 -14.24 15.24
N PHE A 83 -10.31 -14.01 15.35
CA PHE A 83 -9.52 -13.45 14.26
C PHE A 83 -8.18 -14.15 14.16
N GLN A 84 -7.66 -14.23 12.94
CA GLN A 84 -6.31 -14.70 12.66
C GLN A 84 -5.60 -13.64 11.84
N ILE A 85 -4.43 -13.24 12.31
CA ILE A 85 -3.57 -12.29 11.62
C ILE A 85 -2.44 -13.08 10.98
N LYS A 86 -2.24 -12.89 9.68
CA LYS A 86 -1.12 -13.44 8.94
C LYS A 86 -0.35 -12.28 8.31
N LYS A 87 0.96 -12.24 8.57
CA LYS A 87 1.87 -11.35 7.86
C LYS A 87 2.20 -11.98 6.51
N VAL A 88 1.94 -11.26 5.42
CA VAL A 88 2.15 -11.78 4.06
C VAL A 88 3.55 -11.47 3.55
N LYS A 89 4.06 -10.25 3.78
CA LYS A 89 5.39 -9.79 3.39
C LYS A 89 5.98 -8.83 4.42
#